data_AF-A0A031LSH6-F1
#
_entry.id   AF-A0A031LSH6-F1
#
_cell.length_a   1.000
_cell.length_b   1.000
_cell.length_c   1.000
_cell.angle_alpha   90.00
_cell.angle_beta   90.00
_cell.angle_gamma   90.00
#
_symmetry.space_group_name_H-M   'P 1'
#
loop_
_entity.id
_entity.type
_entity.pdbx_description
1 polymer ?
#
loop_
_entity_poly.entity_id
_entity_poly.type
_entity_poly.pdbx_seq_one_letter_code
_entity_poly.pdbx_strand_id
1 'polypeptide(L)'
;MVIPKEQLLSRAMEVIERANKEGIILRLIGGAAIAIIAKRGSELFPRQYKDADYFGLSSQSSKISKFMESLGMTPNKRFNALHGGTRLMFFDPVLNSTIDVFLDEFAMCHKITLKDRLKIMKYTIPTSDLFLTKIQIVNLTENDRKDIAALLYDVDLGDHDDEKTLDLNYVVKILSEDWGFYKTYTINDERMREYSKGYNEILSKMERIRKAVEEHPKSLKWKMRAKVGEKVKWYEEPEEVNVNFTGSS
;
A
#
# COMPACT_ATOMS: atom_id res chain seq x y z
N MET A 1 18.12 6.61 -4.75
CA MET A 1 18.26 7.75 -5.70
C MET A 1 16.86 8.33 -5.93
N VAL A 2 16.70 9.63 -6.20
CA VAL A 2 15.37 10.18 -6.55
C VAL A 2 15.11 9.89 -8.02
N ILE A 3 13.92 9.36 -8.33
CA ILE A 3 13.49 9.03 -9.69
C ILE A 3 12.45 10.08 -10.13
N PRO A 4 12.58 10.66 -11.34
CA PRO A 4 11.53 11.50 -11.91
C PRO A 4 10.19 10.78 -11.95
N LYS A 5 9.12 11.45 -11.48
CA LYS A 5 7.76 10.88 -11.40
C LYS A 5 7.32 10.23 -12.71
N GLU A 6 7.47 10.93 -13.83
CA GLU A 6 7.03 10.45 -15.14
C GLU A 6 7.79 9.21 -15.61
N GLN A 7 9.11 9.18 -15.40
CA GLN A 7 9.94 8.01 -15.71
C GLN A 7 9.50 6.80 -14.87
N LEU A 8 9.30 7.00 -13.56
CA LEU A 8 8.85 5.97 -12.64
C LEU A 8 7.50 5.40 -13.07
N LEU A 9 6.50 6.26 -13.29
CA LEU A 9 5.14 5.83 -13.63
C LEU A 9 5.08 5.16 -14.99
N SER A 10 5.80 5.68 -15.98
CA SER A 10 5.87 5.07 -17.31
C SER A 10 6.42 3.65 -17.26
N ARG A 11 7.57 3.45 -16.58
CA ARG A 11 8.16 2.12 -16.40
C ARG A 11 7.24 1.19 -15.61
N ALA A 12 6.62 1.69 -14.55
CA ALA A 12 5.76 0.90 -13.69
C ALA A 12 4.50 0.40 -14.40
N MET A 13 3.87 1.26 -15.22
CA MET A 13 2.73 0.87 -16.05
C MET A 13 3.14 -0.08 -17.18
N GLU A 14 4.32 0.10 -17.79
CA GLU A 14 4.84 -0.83 -18.81
C GLU A 14 4.97 -2.26 -18.26
N VAL A 15 5.53 -2.41 -17.05
CA VAL A 15 5.67 -3.70 -16.35
C VAL A 15 4.29 -4.36 -16.18
N ILE A 16 3.29 -3.62 -15.70
CA ILE A 16 1.94 -4.15 -15.49
C ILE A 16 1.26 -4.55 -16.82
N GLU A 17 1.38 -3.73 -17.87
CA GLU A 17 0.77 -4.04 -19.16
C GLU A 17 1.36 -5.32 -19.77
N ARG A 18 2.67 -5.50 -19.67
CA ARG A 18 3.34 -6.72 -20.14
C ARG A 18 2.95 -7.94 -19.31
N ALA A 19 2.88 -7.78 -17.98
CA ALA A 19 2.41 -8.84 -17.08
C ALA A 19 0.99 -9.29 -17.42
N ASN A 20 0.07 -8.34 -17.63
CA ASN A 20 -1.32 -8.62 -17.98
C ASN A 20 -1.43 -9.39 -19.31
N LYS A 21 -0.62 -9.06 -20.33
CA LYS A 21 -0.56 -9.80 -21.62
C LYS A 21 -0.13 -11.26 -21.45
N GLU A 22 0.69 -11.55 -20.44
CA GLU A 22 1.12 -12.90 -20.10
C GLU A 22 0.17 -13.59 -19.10
N GLY A 23 -0.93 -12.94 -18.69
CA GLY A 23 -1.85 -13.46 -17.67
C GLY A 23 -1.22 -13.53 -16.27
N ILE A 24 -0.34 -12.60 -15.95
CA ILE A 24 0.27 -12.41 -14.62
C ILE A 24 -0.42 -11.22 -13.96
N ILE A 25 -0.88 -11.41 -12.72
CA ILE A 25 -1.51 -10.34 -11.94
C ILE A 25 -0.42 -9.62 -11.17
N LEU A 26 -0.14 -8.38 -11.58
CA LEU A 26 0.67 -7.41 -10.85
C LEU A 26 -0.07 -6.09 -10.72
N ARG A 27 -0.03 -5.49 -9.53
CA ARG A 27 -0.67 -4.22 -9.20
C ARG A 27 0.28 -3.33 -8.42
N LEU A 28 0.37 -2.06 -8.77
CA LEU A 28 1.20 -1.10 -8.02
C LEU A 28 0.65 -0.87 -6.62
N ILE A 29 1.57 -0.68 -5.68
CA ILE A 29 1.32 -0.25 -4.30
C ILE A 29 2.20 0.99 -4.00
N GLY A 30 1.96 1.63 -2.85
CA GLY A 30 2.78 2.72 -2.36
C GLY A 30 2.58 4.03 -3.12
N GLY A 31 3.55 4.93 -3.04
CA GLY A 31 3.40 6.28 -3.59
C GLY A 31 3.26 6.30 -5.12
N ALA A 32 3.85 5.35 -5.84
CA ALA A 32 3.69 5.25 -7.30
C ALA A 32 2.22 4.96 -7.69
N ALA A 33 1.57 4.06 -6.96
CA ALA A 33 0.15 3.77 -7.15
C ALA A 33 -0.71 5.00 -6.84
N ILE A 34 -0.43 5.70 -5.74
CA ILE A 34 -1.16 6.91 -5.36
C ILE A 34 -1.00 8.00 -6.42
N ALA A 35 0.17 8.15 -7.03
CA ALA A 35 0.38 9.11 -8.11
C ALA A 35 -0.40 8.80 -9.39
N ILE A 36 -0.74 7.53 -9.65
CA ILE A 36 -1.60 7.13 -10.76
C ILE A 36 -3.06 7.49 -10.47
N ILE A 37 -3.51 7.22 -9.25
CA ILE A 37 -4.89 7.45 -8.81
C ILE A 37 -5.16 8.94 -8.58
N ALA A 38 -4.37 9.58 -7.72
CA ALA A 38 -4.56 10.93 -7.26
C ALA A 38 -3.65 11.92 -8.00
N LYS A 39 -3.98 12.20 -9.26
CA LYS A 39 -3.17 13.08 -10.13
C LYS A 39 -3.06 14.51 -9.58
N ARG A 40 -4.19 15.15 -9.24
CA ARG A 40 -4.21 16.53 -8.74
C ARG A 40 -3.76 16.57 -7.29
N GLY A 41 -4.14 15.59 -6.48
CA GLY A 41 -3.61 15.42 -5.13
C GLY A 41 -2.08 15.34 -5.12
N SER A 42 -1.48 14.58 -6.04
CA SER A 42 -0.02 14.44 -6.14
C SER A 42 0.70 15.68 -6.66
N GLU A 43 0.00 16.62 -7.29
CA GLU A 43 0.52 17.95 -7.64
C GLU A 43 0.50 18.89 -6.43
N LEU A 44 -0.57 18.83 -5.62
CA LEU A 44 -0.71 19.62 -4.40
C LEU A 44 0.22 19.15 -3.27
N PHE A 45 0.49 17.84 -3.21
CA PHE A 45 1.33 17.22 -2.19
C PHE A 45 2.57 16.55 -2.81
N PRO A 46 3.51 17.32 -3.38
CA PRO A 46 4.62 16.76 -4.14
C PRO A 46 5.61 16.01 -3.23
N ARG A 47 6.03 14.83 -3.67
CA ARG A 47 7.02 14.00 -2.97
C ARG A 47 8.12 13.48 -3.89
N GLN A 48 9.20 13.01 -3.29
CA GLN A 48 10.29 12.32 -4.00
C GLN A 48 9.99 10.82 -4.11
N TYR A 49 10.07 10.29 -5.32
CA TYR A 49 9.92 8.85 -5.60
C TYR A 49 11.28 8.16 -5.58
N LYS A 50 11.31 6.93 -5.05
CA LYS A 50 12.54 6.15 -4.89
C LYS A 50 12.45 4.77 -5.56
N ASP A 51 11.24 4.23 -5.66
CA ASP A 51 10.95 2.85 -6.04
C ASP A 51 9.51 2.76 -6.59
N ALA A 52 9.22 1.61 -7.19
CA ALA A 52 7.90 1.23 -7.67
C ALA A 52 7.63 -0.22 -7.24
N ASP A 53 6.87 -0.41 -6.18
CA ASP A 53 6.58 -1.72 -5.63
C ASP A 53 5.27 -2.28 -6.20
N TYR A 54 5.20 -3.60 -6.27
CA TYR A 54 4.06 -4.33 -6.80
C TYR A 54 3.46 -5.30 -5.79
N PHE A 55 2.25 -5.70 -6.08
CA PHE A 55 1.51 -6.75 -5.42
C PHE A 55 1.12 -7.80 -6.45
N GLY A 56 1.33 -9.07 -6.12
CA GLY A 56 1.01 -10.21 -6.96
C GLY A 56 0.41 -11.36 -6.16
N LEU A 57 0.19 -12.48 -6.86
CA LEU A 57 -0.32 -13.70 -6.25
C LEU A 57 0.81 -14.68 -5.98
N SER A 58 0.81 -15.28 -4.78
CA SER A 58 1.79 -16.32 -4.41
C SER A 58 1.74 -17.51 -5.36
N SER A 59 0.53 -17.88 -5.81
CA SER A 59 0.28 -18.90 -6.84
C SER A 59 0.95 -18.62 -8.18
N GLN A 60 1.33 -17.37 -8.45
CA GLN A 60 2.05 -16.94 -9.64
C GLN A 60 3.52 -16.60 -9.36
N SER A 61 4.04 -16.83 -8.15
CA SER A 61 5.40 -16.42 -7.73
C SER A 61 6.50 -16.83 -8.72
N SER A 62 6.55 -18.11 -9.11
CA SER A 62 7.54 -18.59 -10.10
C SER A 62 7.38 -17.92 -11.47
N LYS A 63 6.15 -17.66 -11.88
CA LYS A 63 5.84 -16.99 -13.16
C LYS A 63 6.23 -15.51 -13.10
N ILE A 64 5.97 -14.84 -11.98
CA ILE A 64 6.39 -13.46 -11.70
C ILE A 64 7.91 -13.36 -11.75
N SER A 65 8.66 -14.27 -11.09
CA SER A 65 10.12 -14.23 -11.12
C SER A 65 10.68 -14.30 -12.54
N LYS A 66 10.26 -15.31 -13.31
CA LYS A 66 10.69 -15.48 -14.71
C LYS A 66 10.32 -14.27 -15.56
N PHE A 67 9.14 -13.70 -15.32
CA PHE A 67 8.68 -12.50 -16.01
C PHE A 67 9.58 -11.29 -15.69
N MET A 68 9.82 -10.98 -14.42
CA MET A 68 10.69 -9.86 -14.02
C MET A 68 12.10 -10.02 -14.59
N GLU A 69 12.66 -11.22 -14.56
CA GLU A 69 13.96 -11.54 -15.19
C GLU A 69 13.93 -11.30 -16.71
N SER A 70 12.85 -11.65 -17.40
CA SER A 70 12.67 -11.37 -18.84
C SER A 70 12.58 -9.87 -19.18
N LEU A 71 12.25 -9.03 -18.19
CA LEU A 71 12.29 -7.56 -18.31
C LEU A 71 13.70 -6.98 -18.09
N GLY A 72 14.69 -7.84 -17.84
CA GLY A 72 16.07 -7.46 -17.52
C GLY A 72 16.31 -7.11 -16.06
N MET A 73 15.38 -7.42 -15.15
CA MET A 73 15.55 -7.17 -13.72
C MET A 73 16.37 -8.28 -13.06
N THR A 74 17.25 -7.90 -12.13
CA THR A 74 18.13 -8.86 -11.43
C THR A 74 17.47 -9.33 -10.14
N PRO A 75 17.20 -10.62 -9.94
CA PRO A 75 16.58 -11.12 -8.72
C PRO A 75 17.57 -11.15 -7.54
N ASN A 76 17.09 -10.83 -6.33
CA ASN A 76 17.82 -11.14 -5.11
C ASN A 76 17.62 -12.64 -4.80
N LYS A 77 18.50 -13.50 -5.33
CA LYS A 77 18.35 -14.96 -5.27
C LYS A 77 18.21 -15.49 -3.84
N ARG A 78 19.01 -14.98 -2.90
CA ARG A 78 18.99 -15.42 -1.50
C ARG A 78 17.69 -15.01 -0.82
N PHE A 79 17.28 -13.75 -0.99
CA PHE A 79 16.02 -13.26 -0.43
C PHE A 79 14.82 -14.03 -1.00
N ASN A 80 14.75 -14.19 -2.32
CA ASN A 80 13.64 -14.87 -2.99
C ASN A 80 13.55 -16.36 -2.64
N ALA A 81 14.68 -17.04 -2.38
CA ALA A 81 14.67 -18.43 -1.92
C ALA A 81 14.08 -18.58 -0.51
N LEU A 82 14.29 -17.59 0.37
CA LEU A 82 13.79 -17.61 1.76
C LEU A 82 12.36 -17.08 1.88
N HIS A 83 12.00 -16.05 1.10
CA HIS A 83 10.76 -15.29 1.25
C HIS A 83 9.80 -15.41 0.06
N GLY A 84 10.14 -16.18 -0.99
CA GLY A 84 9.40 -16.20 -2.27
C GLY A 84 7.94 -16.67 -2.21
N GLY A 85 7.46 -17.13 -1.05
CA GLY A 85 6.04 -17.35 -0.77
C GLY A 85 5.26 -16.08 -0.40
N THR A 86 5.93 -15.04 0.10
CA THR A 86 5.31 -13.81 0.63
C THR A 86 5.87 -12.53 0.02
N ARG A 87 7.15 -12.50 -0.40
CA ARG A 87 7.79 -11.34 -1.01
C ARG A 87 8.90 -11.75 -1.96
N LEU A 88 8.94 -11.12 -3.13
CA LEU A 88 10.05 -11.21 -4.07
C LEU A 88 10.73 -9.85 -4.18
N MET A 89 12.04 -9.86 -4.42
CA MET A 89 12.86 -8.67 -4.54
C MET A 89 13.72 -8.73 -5.81
N PHE A 90 13.72 -7.63 -6.54
CA PHE A 90 14.47 -7.46 -7.79
C PHE A 90 15.15 -6.10 -7.82
N PHE A 91 16.19 -5.96 -8.63
CA PHE A 91 16.80 -4.69 -8.99
C PHE A 91 16.42 -4.36 -10.44
N ASP A 92 15.77 -3.21 -10.65
CA ASP A 92 15.48 -2.71 -11.99
C ASP A 92 16.59 -1.75 -12.43
N PRO A 93 17.44 -2.13 -13.39
CA PRO A 93 18.51 -1.27 -13.88
C PRO A 93 17.99 -0.02 -14.60
N VAL A 94 16.75 -0.02 -15.10
CA VAL A 94 16.14 1.14 -15.78
C VAL A 94 15.82 2.25 -14.79
N LEU A 95 15.33 1.87 -13.60
CA LEU A 95 15.02 2.79 -12.51
C LEU A 95 16.20 3.00 -11.56
N ASN A 96 17.23 2.17 -11.68
CA ASN A 96 18.34 2.08 -10.74
C ASN A 96 17.83 1.95 -9.29
N SER A 97 16.88 1.05 -9.09
CA SER A 97 16.17 0.89 -7.81
C SER A 97 15.75 -0.54 -7.53
N THR A 98 15.60 -0.83 -6.25
CA THR A 98 15.02 -2.08 -5.77
C THR A 98 13.50 -2.05 -5.98
N ILE A 99 12.96 -3.18 -6.38
CA ILE A 99 11.55 -3.43 -6.60
C ILE A 99 11.12 -4.57 -5.68
N ASP A 100 10.12 -4.33 -4.85
CA ASP A 100 9.46 -5.37 -4.09
C ASP A 100 8.18 -5.84 -4.78
N VAL A 101 7.92 -7.14 -4.70
CA VAL A 101 6.65 -7.75 -5.08
C VAL A 101 6.10 -8.51 -3.89
N PHE A 102 5.11 -7.92 -3.21
CA PHE A 102 4.38 -8.55 -2.12
C PHE A 102 3.39 -9.58 -2.68
N LEU A 103 3.19 -10.69 -1.98
CA LEU A 103 2.37 -11.81 -2.45
C LEU A 103 1.25 -12.14 -1.46
N ASP A 104 0.00 -12.11 -1.94
CA ASP A 104 -1.26 -12.41 -1.22
C ASP A 104 -1.58 -11.51 -0.01
N GLU A 105 -0.62 -11.22 0.86
CA GLU A 105 -0.79 -10.53 2.14
C GLU A 105 0.26 -9.43 2.34
N PHE A 106 -0.17 -8.27 2.83
CA PHE A 106 0.69 -7.16 3.20
C PHE A 106 0.89 -7.17 4.71
N ALA A 107 1.97 -7.79 5.16
CA ALA A 107 2.33 -7.90 6.57
C ALA A 107 3.34 -6.81 6.96
N MET A 108 2.83 -5.60 7.26
CA MET A 108 3.62 -4.49 7.80
C MET A 108 3.23 -4.26 9.26
N CYS A 109 2.89 -3.03 9.67
CA CYS A 109 2.41 -2.78 11.03
C CYS A 109 1.11 -3.53 11.34
N HIS A 110 0.26 -3.68 10.34
CA HIS A 110 -1.00 -4.40 10.37
C HIS A 110 -1.16 -5.24 9.11
N LYS A 111 -1.66 -6.46 9.26
CA LYS A 111 -1.83 -7.38 8.14
C LYS A 111 -3.07 -7.02 7.31
N ILE A 112 -2.89 -6.87 5.99
CA ILE A 112 -3.98 -6.71 5.02
C ILE A 112 -3.94 -7.88 4.02
N THR A 113 -5.05 -8.56 3.78
CA THR A 113 -5.13 -9.64 2.79
C THR A 113 -5.66 -9.10 1.47
N LEU A 114 -4.86 -9.18 0.42
CA LEU A 114 -5.15 -8.61 -0.90
C LEU A 114 -5.40 -9.65 -1.99
N LYS A 115 -5.11 -10.93 -1.73
CA LYS A 115 -5.23 -12.04 -2.68
C LYS A 115 -6.48 -12.00 -3.56
N ASP A 116 -7.66 -11.83 -2.96
CA ASP A 116 -8.94 -11.85 -3.68
C ASP A 116 -9.35 -10.48 -4.25
N ARG A 117 -8.53 -9.45 -4.02
CA ARG A 117 -8.80 -8.05 -4.36
C ARG A 117 -7.95 -7.52 -5.51
N LEU A 118 -6.87 -8.21 -5.88
CA LEU A 118 -5.96 -7.79 -6.97
C LEU A 118 -6.61 -7.74 -8.36
N LYS A 119 -7.80 -8.31 -8.53
CA LYS A 119 -8.55 -8.27 -9.80
C LYS A 119 -9.50 -7.09 -9.94
N ILE A 120 -9.72 -6.32 -8.87
CA ILE A 120 -10.70 -5.22 -8.85
C ILE A 120 -10.26 -4.09 -9.78
N MET A 121 -9.00 -3.67 -9.68
CA MET A 121 -8.42 -2.59 -10.48
C MET A 121 -7.37 -3.11 -11.46
N LYS A 122 -7.06 -2.32 -12.50
CA LYS A 122 -6.09 -2.70 -13.54
C LYS A 122 -4.63 -2.44 -13.15
N TYR A 123 -4.34 -1.23 -12.65
CA TYR A 123 -2.97 -0.77 -12.46
C TYR A 123 -2.50 -0.81 -11.00
N THR A 124 -3.38 -0.53 -10.05
CA THR A 124 -3.04 -0.42 -8.64
C THR A 124 -3.78 -1.47 -7.83
N ILE A 125 -3.39 -1.65 -6.57
CA ILE A 125 -4.31 -2.25 -5.59
C ILE A 125 -5.52 -1.32 -5.40
N PRO A 126 -6.65 -1.82 -4.86
CA PRO A 126 -7.83 -1.00 -4.64
C PRO A 126 -7.55 0.27 -3.83
N THR A 127 -8.30 1.34 -4.07
CA THR A 127 -8.15 2.64 -3.39
C THR A 127 -8.33 2.54 -1.88
N SER A 128 -9.28 1.72 -1.40
CA SER A 128 -9.40 1.42 0.03
C SER A 128 -8.16 0.72 0.59
N ASP A 129 -7.55 -0.21 -0.14
CA ASP A 129 -6.31 -0.85 0.28
C ASP A 129 -5.12 0.13 0.21
N LEU A 130 -5.04 1.02 -0.78
CA LEU A 130 -4.04 2.11 -0.80
C LEU A 130 -4.14 2.99 0.45
N PHE A 131 -5.35 3.39 0.82
CA PHE A 131 -5.58 4.14 2.06
C PHE A 131 -5.14 3.34 3.29
N LEU A 132 -5.60 2.09 3.41
CA LEU A 132 -5.29 1.23 4.56
C LEU A 132 -3.79 0.94 4.69
N THR A 133 -3.07 0.72 3.58
CA THR A 133 -1.61 0.50 3.58
C THR A 133 -0.81 1.72 4.06
N LYS A 134 -1.35 2.93 3.88
CA LYS A 134 -0.71 4.17 4.37
C LYS A 134 -1.11 4.54 5.78
N ILE A 135 -2.41 4.47 6.10
CA ILE A 135 -2.90 4.89 7.41
C ILE A 135 -2.47 3.92 8.53
N GLN A 136 -2.05 2.70 8.18
CA GLN A 136 -1.52 1.72 9.14
C GLN A 136 -0.09 2.01 9.63
N ILE A 137 0.62 2.99 9.05
CA ILE A 137 2.03 3.25 9.36
C ILE A 137 2.13 3.96 10.71
N VAL A 138 2.68 3.29 11.72
CA VAL A 138 2.79 3.85 13.10
C VAL A 138 3.71 5.07 13.13
N ASN A 139 4.86 4.98 12.48
CA ASN A 139 5.84 6.06 12.36
C ASN A 139 5.62 6.79 11.03
N LEU A 140 4.52 7.57 10.96
CA LEU A 140 4.07 8.23 9.74
C LEU A 140 5.12 9.23 9.24
N THR A 141 5.69 8.97 8.06
CA THR A 141 6.66 9.88 7.44
C THR A 141 5.97 11.03 6.70
N GLU A 142 6.72 12.07 6.34
CA GLU A 142 6.19 13.17 5.53
C GLU A 142 5.66 12.70 4.16
N ASN A 143 6.32 11.72 3.54
CA ASN A 143 5.84 11.16 2.28
C ASN A 143 4.54 10.39 2.46
N ASP A 144 4.33 9.71 3.60
CA ASP A 144 3.08 9.00 3.88
C ASP A 144 1.93 9.98 4.12
N ARG A 145 2.18 11.10 4.79
CA ARG A 145 1.17 12.16 4.95
C ARG A 145 0.73 12.73 3.61
N LYS A 146 1.69 13.04 2.74
CA LYS A 146 1.43 13.50 1.38
C LYS A 146 0.62 12.50 0.57
N ASP A 147 0.99 11.22 0.66
CA ASP A 147 0.30 10.12 -0.01
C ASP A 147 -1.17 10.00 0.46
N ILE A 148 -1.43 10.04 1.77
CA ILE A 148 -2.78 10.00 2.33
C ILE A 148 -3.59 11.24 1.92
N ALA A 149 -2.99 12.43 2.04
CA ALA A 149 -3.64 13.69 1.69
C ALA A 149 -3.97 13.75 0.19
N ALA A 150 -3.04 13.36 -0.67
CA ALA A 150 -3.25 13.28 -2.11
C ALA A 150 -4.41 12.33 -2.45
N LEU A 151 -4.41 11.12 -1.88
CA LEU A 151 -5.46 10.14 -2.13
C LEU A 151 -6.83 10.66 -1.70
N LEU A 152 -6.97 11.19 -0.48
CA LEU A 152 -8.23 11.73 0.02
C LEU A 152 -8.67 13.01 -0.70
N TYR A 153 -7.73 13.75 -1.29
CA TYR A 153 -8.06 14.91 -2.10
C TYR A 153 -8.84 14.50 -3.36
N ASP A 154 -8.33 13.54 -4.13
CA ASP A 154 -8.89 13.16 -5.43
C ASP A 154 -9.97 12.07 -5.39
N VAL A 155 -9.95 11.19 -4.38
CA VAL A 155 -10.84 10.02 -4.32
C VAL A 155 -12.03 10.28 -3.41
N ASP A 156 -13.24 9.98 -3.89
CA ASP A 156 -14.49 10.08 -3.14
C ASP A 156 -14.75 8.84 -2.28
N LEU A 157 -15.57 8.99 -1.24
CA LEU A 157 -15.98 7.87 -0.38
C LEU A 157 -17.31 7.28 -0.88
N GLY A 158 -17.29 6.00 -1.23
CA GLY A 158 -18.45 5.25 -1.72
C GLY A 158 -18.51 3.82 -1.15
N ASP A 159 -19.10 2.92 -1.92
CA ASP A 159 -19.40 1.52 -1.56
C ASP A 159 -18.67 0.48 -2.43
N HIS A 160 -17.70 0.93 -3.22
CA HIS A 160 -16.85 0.12 -4.08
C HIS A 160 -15.51 0.81 -4.30
N ASP A 161 -14.54 0.07 -4.82
CA ASP A 161 -13.24 0.60 -5.21
C ASP A 161 -13.12 0.71 -6.72
N ASP A 162 -12.74 1.91 -7.19
CA ASP A 162 -12.29 2.17 -8.55
C ASP A 162 -11.28 3.33 -8.55
N GLU A 163 -10.90 3.87 -9.71
CA GLU A 163 -9.92 4.96 -9.79
C GLU A 163 -10.37 6.30 -9.16
N LYS A 164 -11.64 6.45 -8.78
CA LYS A 164 -12.21 7.69 -8.23
C LYS A 164 -12.93 7.50 -6.91
N THR A 165 -13.18 6.26 -6.51
CA THR A 165 -14.01 5.91 -5.35
C THR A 165 -13.26 4.93 -4.47
N LEU A 166 -13.32 5.18 -3.16
CA LEU A 166 -12.83 4.30 -2.10
C LEU A 166 -14.00 3.61 -1.42
N ASP A 167 -13.91 2.29 -1.24
CA ASP A 167 -14.93 1.51 -0.52
C ASP A 167 -14.84 1.79 0.99
N LEU A 168 -15.74 2.63 1.49
CA LEU A 168 -15.81 2.98 2.91
C LEU A 168 -16.24 1.78 3.76
N ASN A 169 -17.12 0.91 3.25
CA ASN A 169 -17.59 -0.25 4.00
C ASN A 169 -16.46 -1.22 4.27
N TYR A 170 -15.58 -1.43 3.29
CA TYR A 170 -14.39 -2.27 3.46
C TYR A 170 -13.42 -1.70 4.50
N VAL A 171 -13.12 -0.39 4.45
CA VAL A 171 -12.27 0.28 5.46
C VAL A 171 -12.87 0.13 6.86
N VAL A 172 -14.16 0.41 7.02
CA VAL A 172 -14.87 0.31 8.30
C VAL A 172 -14.85 -1.10 8.86
N LYS A 173 -15.04 -2.11 7.99
CA LYS A 173 -14.97 -3.52 8.38
C LYS A 173 -13.60 -3.86 8.96
N ILE A 174 -12.51 -3.55 8.24
CA ILE A 174 -11.14 -3.86 8.68
C ILE A 174 -10.85 -3.22 10.04
N LEU A 175 -11.16 -1.93 10.20
CA LEU A 175 -10.93 -1.21 11.46
C LEU A 175 -11.85 -1.66 12.60
N SER A 176 -13.03 -2.21 12.29
CA SER A 176 -13.96 -2.73 13.31
C SER A 176 -13.68 -4.18 13.73
N GLU A 177 -12.86 -4.90 12.96
CA GLU A 177 -12.44 -6.26 13.25
C GLU A 177 -11.08 -6.32 13.97
N ASP A 178 -10.21 -5.33 13.77
CA ASP A 178 -8.88 -5.24 14.37
C ASP A 178 -8.69 -3.99 15.25
N TRP A 179 -8.54 -4.19 16.57
CA TRP A 179 -8.32 -3.11 17.52
C TRP A 179 -6.95 -2.44 17.38
N GLY A 180 -5.91 -3.20 17.05
CA GLY A 180 -4.57 -2.65 16.87
C GLY A 180 -4.54 -1.73 15.66
N PHE A 181 -5.14 -2.16 14.55
CA PHE A 181 -5.23 -1.33 13.36
C PHE A 181 -6.07 -0.09 13.63
N TYR A 182 -7.26 -0.25 14.24
CA TYR A 182 -8.06 0.89 14.69
C TYR A 182 -7.25 1.87 15.55
N LYS A 183 -6.46 1.39 16.52
CA LYS A 183 -5.66 2.27 17.37
C LYS A 183 -4.65 3.07 16.56
N THR A 184 -3.92 2.43 15.64
CA THR A 184 -3.00 3.16 14.75
C THR A 184 -3.74 4.15 13.84
N TYR A 185 -4.91 3.77 13.32
CA TYR A 185 -5.77 4.65 12.54
C TYR A 185 -6.16 5.90 13.33
N THR A 186 -6.65 5.77 14.57
CA THR A 186 -7.08 6.94 15.38
C THR A 186 -5.94 7.93 15.65
N ILE A 187 -4.74 7.43 15.94
CA ILE A 187 -3.53 8.26 16.11
C ILE A 187 -3.22 8.99 14.81
N ASN A 188 -3.28 8.31 13.67
CA ASN A 188 -2.96 8.90 12.39
C ASN A 188 -4.07 9.81 11.85
N ASP A 189 -5.35 9.58 12.20
CA ASP A 189 -6.47 10.48 11.91
C ASP A 189 -6.21 11.86 12.54
N GLU A 190 -5.81 11.91 13.81
CA GLU A 190 -5.47 13.17 14.47
C GLU A 190 -4.29 13.88 13.80
N ARG A 191 -3.21 13.15 13.50
CA ARG A 191 -2.03 13.69 12.80
C ARG A 191 -2.38 14.22 11.42
N MET A 192 -3.23 13.51 10.68
CA MET A 192 -3.62 13.89 9.33
C MET A 192 -4.60 15.07 9.30
N ARG A 193 -5.44 15.24 10.33
CA ARG A 193 -6.28 16.43 10.51
C ARG A 193 -5.44 17.69 10.74
N GLU A 194 -4.41 17.57 11.57
CA GLU A 194 -3.44 18.66 11.77
C GLU A 194 -2.72 19.00 10.46
N TYR A 195 -2.23 17.97 9.75
CA TYR A 195 -1.54 18.14 8.47
C TYR A 195 -2.41 18.79 7.39
N SER A 196 -3.70 18.43 7.35
CA SER A 196 -4.64 18.83 6.30
C SER A 196 -5.43 20.10 6.63
N LYS A 197 -4.96 20.89 7.61
CA LYS A 197 -5.56 22.20 7.92
C LYS A 197 -5.58 23.08 6.65
N GLY A 198 -6.76 23.60 6.32
CA GLY A 198 -6.99 24.38 5.10
C GLY A 198 -7.54 23.58 3.91
N TYR A 199 -7.58 22.24 4.00
CA TYR A 199 -8.17 21.37 2.98
C TYR A 199 -9.49 20.75 3.48
N ASN A 200 -10.57 21.51 3.39
CA ASN A 200 -11.89 21.13 3.92
C ASN A 200 -12.44 19.83 3.29
N GLU A 201 -12.12 19.56 2.03
CA GLU A 201 -12.49 18.34 1.32
C GLU A 201 -11.85 17.10 1.97
N ILE A 202 -10.58 17.18 2.38
CA ILE A 202 -9.89 16.08 3.08
C ILE A 202 -10.46 15.92 4.49
N LEU A 203 -10.61 17.02 5.23
CA LEU A 203 -11.13 17.01 6.60
C LEU A 203 -12.55 16.43 6.66
N SER A 204 -13.41 16.77 5.70
CA SER A 204 -14.78 16.24 5.63
C SER A 204 -14.82 14.74 5.34
N LYS A 205 -13.93 14.23 4.47
CA LYS A 205 -13.80 12.79 4.20
C LYS A 205 -13.27 12.05 5.42
N MET A 206 -12.25 12.58 6.10
CA MET A 206 -11.74 12.00 7.34
C MET A 206 -12.81 11.93 8.44
N GLU A 207 -13.65 12.96 8.55
CA GLU A 207 -14.78 12.96 9.48
C GLU A 207 -15.80 11.88 9.16
N ARG A 208 -16.15 11.72 7.87
CA ARG A 208 -17.05 10.65 7.43
C ARG A 208 -16.47 9.26 7.73
N ILE A 209 -15.19 9.03 7.48
CA ILE A 209 -14.53 7.75 7.80
C ILE A 209 -14.59 7.51 9.31
N ARG A 210 -14.17 8.48 10.12
CA ARG A 210 -14.17 8.37 11.59
C ARG A 210 -15.55 8.03 12.12
N LYS A 211 -16.57 8.79 11.70
CA LYS A 211 -17.96 8.57 12.11
C LYS A 211 -18.44 7.17 11.75
N ALA A 212 -18.22 6.73 10.50
CA ALA A 212 -18.63 5.41 10.05
C ALA A 212 -17.91 4.29 10.82
N VAL A 213 -16.63 4.47 11.14
CA VAL A 213 -15.89 3.54 12.00
C VAL A 213 -16.50 3.52 13.40
N GLU A 214 -16.72 4.66 14.07
CA GLU A 214 -17.28 4.68 15.44
C GLU A 214 -18.67 4.03 15.54
N GLU A 215 -19.53 4.29 14.56
CA GLU A 215 -20.91 3.79 14.55
C GLU A 215 -21.01 2.29 14.24
N HIS A 216 -20.00 1.71 13.57
CA HIS A 216 -20.04 0.30 13.19
C HIS A 216 -19.80 -0.64 14.39
N PRO A 217 -20.60 -1.72 14.54
CA PRO A 217 -20.38 -2.70 15.60
C PRO A 217 -18.97 -3.31 15.57
N LYS A 218 -18.32 -3.38 16.73
CA LYS A 218 -16.99 -3.98 16.89
C LYS A 218 -17.06 -5.48 17.12
N SER A 219 -16.14 -6.22 16.50
CA SER A 219 -16.05 -7.67 16.68
C SER A 219 -15.74 -8.05 18.13
N LEU A 220 -16.04 -9.30 18.53
CA LEU A 220 -15.69 -9.78 19.87
C LEU A 220 -14.17 -9.77 20.10
N LYS A 221 -13.38 -10.19 19.11
CA LYS A 221 -11.92 -10.13 19.13
C LYS A 221 -11.42 -8.71 19.37
N TRP A 222 -11.99 -7.74 18.65
CA TRP A 222 -11.70 -6.32 18.82
C TRP A 222 -11.96 -5.88 20.27
N LYS A 223 -13.15 -6.17 20.80
CA LYS A 223 -13.54 -5.78 22.17
C LYS A 223 -12.65 -6.41 23.24
N MET A 224 -12.25 -7.67 23.06
CA MET A 224 -11.31 -8.34 23.95
C MET A 224 -9.92 -7.68 23.89
N ARG A 225 -9.40 -7.41 22.69
CA ARG A 225 -8.09 -6.74 22.52
C ARG A 225 -8.10 -5.30 23.05
N ALA A 226 -9.23 -4.61 22.97
CA ALA A 226 -9.42 -3.27 23.53
C ALA A 226 -9.27 -3.24 25.07
N LYS A 227 -9.72 -4.29 25.77
CA LYS A 227 -9.55 -4.39 27.24
C LYS A 227 -8.08 -4.54 27.65
N VAL A 228 -7.27 -5.19 26.81
CA VAL A 228 -5.81 -5.27 27.01
C VAL A 228 -5.18 -3.89 26.83
N GLY A 229 -5.67 -3.14 25.83
CA GLY A 229 -5.27 -1.77 25.57
C GLY A 229 -3.80 -1.65 25.13
N GLU A 230 -3.23 -0.48 25.37
CA GLU A 230 -1.88 -0.11 24.91
C GLU A 230 -0.75 -0.71 25.76
N LYS A 231 -1.09 -1.42 26.85
CA LYS A 231 -0.12 -2.10 27.72
C LYS A 231 0.69 -3.19 27.00
N VAL A 232 0.14 -3.72 25.92
CA VAL A 232 0.80 -4.68 25.04
C VAL A 232 0.91 -4.05 23.67
N LYS A 233 2.10 -4.18 23.04
CA LYS A 233 2.33 -3.72 21.66
C LYS A 233 1.22 -4.25 20.75
N TRP A 234 0.72 -3.39 19.87
CA TRP A 234 -0.47 -3.67 19.05
C TRP A 234 -0.19 -3.69 17.56
N TYR A 235 1.07 -3.53 17.17
CA TYR A 235 1.53 -3.46 15.80
C TYR A 235 2.86 -4.20 15.69
N GLU A 236 3.17 -4.68 14.49
CA GLU A 236 4.45 -5.26 14.17
C GLU A 236 5.42 -4.20 13.61
N GLU A 237 6.72 -4.43 13.77
CA GLU A 237 7.72 -3.64 13.06
C GLU A 237 8.03 -4.31 11.72
N PRO A 238 8.01 -3.57 10.61
CA PRO A 238 8.44 -4.12 9.33
C PRO A 238 9.85 -4.70 9.43
N GLU A 239 10.06 -5.90 8.89
CA GLU A 239 11.40 -6.50 8.85
C GLU A 239 12.37 -5.60 8.09
N GLU A 240 13.54 -5.36 8.67
CA GLU A 240 14.66 -4.73 7.95
C GLU A 240 15.18 -5.71 6.91
N VAL A 241 14.98 -5.40 5.63
CA VAL A 241 15.44 -6.26 4.55
C VAL A 241 16.78 -5.78 4.01
N ASN A 242 17.75 -6.69 3.95
CA ASN A 242 19.03 -6.41 3.31
C ASN A 242 18.88 -6.37 1.78
N VAL A 243 19.05 -5.17 1.21
CA VAL A 243 18.92 -4.89 -0.23
C VAL A 243 20.20 -5.18 -1.03
N ASN A 244 21.17 -5.92 -0.48
CA ASN A 244 22.38 -6.29 -1.21
C ASN A 244 22.07 -7.38 -2.24
N PHE A 245 22.16 -7.01 -3.52
CA PHE A 245 22.05 -7.93 -4.67
C PHE A 245 23.37 -8.66 -4.99
N THR A 246 24.45 -8.31 -4.28
CA THR A 246 25.74 -9.00 -4.38
C THR A 246 25.71 -10.25 -3.51
N GLY A 247 25.71 -11.42 -4.15
CA GLY A 247 26.10 -12.65 -3.48
C GLY A 247 27.52 -12.47 -2.98
N SER A 248 27.73 -12.59 -1.67
CA SER A 248 29.06 -12.89 -1.17
C SER A 248 29.43 -14.25 -1.77
N SER A 249 30.37 -14.21 -2.71
CA SER A 249 31.04 -15.37 -3.29
C SER A 249 31.50 -16.36 -2.22
#